data_AF-A0A6S7GQE9-F1
#
_entry.id   AF-A0A6S7GQE9-F1
#
_cell.length_a   1.000
_cell.length_b   1.000
_cell.length_c   1.000
_cell.angle_alpha   90.00
_cell.angle_beta   90.00
_cell.angle_gamma   90.00
#
_symmetry.space_group_name_H-M   'P 1'
#
loop_
_entity.id
_entity.type
_entity.pdbx_description
1 polymer ?
#
loop_
_entity_poly.entity_id
_entity_poly.type
_entity_poly.pdbx_seq_one_letter_code
_entity_poly.pdbx_strand_id
1 'polypeptide(L)'
;MLPMNLKDFAVEKNPSILANSTPHNVINITDACIASELKNRAPTMERILRAAVSGKVKHTVEEEYNEKDKKNVRALSMATSILLRCRNPALSALSYRLSLLLWHGGAEKQSINKEELVPTSLVGPPIITTESVSDSQIANPSFQTESLHKKYGIDENILKEKLNKAKGAVEGRINEAIIDEVMDKLRNLCNSHASYEENLKYTQMKIELSHAPGYQLTGDNVDLYVKVKHMSSTNQNSSIHWFNINAVFNRMNNNQLNNNTNHVRS
;
A
#
# COMPACT_ATOMS: atom_id res chain seq x y z
N MET A 1 6.51 -9.90 -24.17
CA MET A 1 7.16 -9.72 -22.85
C MET A 1 7.79 -11.07 -22.49
N LEU A 2 9.11 -11.22 -22.58
CA LEU A 2 9.75 -12.50 -22.24
C LEU A 2 9.53 -12.80 -20.74
N PRO A 3 9.21 -14.05 -20.35
CA PRO A 3 9.11 -14.41 -18.94
C PRO A 3 10.49 -14.31 -18.31
N MET A 4 10.79 -13.17 -17.69
CA MET A 4 11.94 -13.04 -16.81
C MET A 4 11.75 -14.01 -15.64
N ASN A 5 12.70 -14.93 -15.46
CA ASN A 5 12.70 -15.91 -14.37
C ASN A 5 13.05 -15.20 -13.05
N LEU A 6 12.14 -14.38 -12.55
CA LEU A 6 12.28 -13.62 -11.31
C LEU A 6 12.30 -14.50 -10.06
N LYS A 7 12.00 -15.79 -10.20
CA LYS A 7 12.08 -16.78 -9.13
C LYS A 7 13.49 -16.83 -8.52
N ASP A 8 14.52 -16.55 -9.32
CA ASP A 8 15.93 -16.62 -8.91
C ASP A 8 16.32 -15.54 -7.87
N PHE A 9 15.52 -14.48 -7.73
CA PHE A 9 15.71 -13.46 -6.69
C PHE A 9 15.00 -13.78 -5.36
N ALA A 10 14.03 -14.70 -5.39
CA ALA A 10 13.21 -15.07 -4.23
C ALA A 10 13.60 -16.44 -3.64
N VAL A 11 14.73 -17.02 -4.05
CA VAL A 11 15.17 -18.34 -3.57
C VAL A 11 15.68 -18.24 -2.13
N GLU A 12 15.07 -18.98 -1.21
CA GLU A 12 15.43 -19.01 0.22
C GLU A 12 16.88 -19.44 0.47
N LYS A 13 17.42 -20.34 -0.36
CA LYS A 13 18.79 -20.87 -0.20
C LYS A 13 19.90 -19.85 -0.50
N ASN A 14 19.60 -18.83 -1.30
CA ASN A 14 20.55 -17.78 -1.64
C ASN A 14 19.78 -16.47 -1.87
N PRO A 15 19.32 -15.82 -0.78
CA PRO A 15 18.48 -14.64 -0.90
C PRO A 15 19.22 -13.53 -1.64
N SER A 16 18.47 -12.68 -2.34
CA SER A 16 19.06 -11.52 -2.98
C SER A 16 19.67 -10.56 -1.95
N ILE A 17 20.69 -9.80 -2.34
CA ILE A 17 21.23 -8.73 -1.49
C ILE A 17 20.12 -7.71 -1.17
N LEU A 18 19.17 -7.53 -2.09
CA LEU A 18 18.00 -6.65 -1.91
C LEU A 18 16.95 -7.20 -0.95
N ALA A 19 16.98 -8.51 -0.63
CA ALA A 19 16.07 -9.13 0.33
C ALA A 19 16.50 -8.92 1.79
N ASN A 20 17.73 -8.44 2.01
CA ASN A 20 18.31 -8.38 3.33
C ASN A 20 17.90 -7.08 4.06
N SER A 21 17.02 -7.22 5.04
CA SER A 21 16.46 -6.10 5.82
C SER A 21 17.25 -5.77 7.10
N THR A 22 18.33 -6.50 7.39
CA THR A 22 19.12 -6.23 8.61
C THR A 22 19.89 -4.91 8.49
N PRO A 23 19.93 -4.06 9.54
CA PRO A 23 20.52 -2.71 9.45
C PRO A 23 21.96 -2.69 8.93
N HIS A 24 22.80 -3.61 9.41
CA HIS A 24 24.19 -3.74 8.98
C HIS A 24 24.31 -3.98 7.47
N ASN A 25 23.45 -4.83 6.92
CA ASN A 25 23.49 -5.15 5.50
C ASN A 25 22.92 -4.01 4.67
N VAL A 26 21.84 -3.37 5.10
CA VAL A 26 21.26 -2.19 4.43
C VAL A 26 22.29 -1.05 4.29
N ILE A 27 23.11 -0.80 5.32
CA ILE A 27 24.15 0.24 5.31
C ILE A 27 25.26 -0.11 4.30
N ASN A 28 25.65 -1.39 4.23
CA ASN A 28 26.77 -1.85 3.42
C ASN A 28 26.42 -2.16 1.95
N ILE A 29 25.15 -2.05 1.55
CA ILE A 29 24.74 -2.21 0.16
C ILE A 29 25.37 -1.11 -0.69
N THR A 30 26.03 -1.50 -1.79
CA THR A 30 26.56 -0.57 -2.79
C THR A 30 25.92 -0.82 -4.15
N ASP A 31 25.88 0.21 -5.00
CA ASP A 31 25.31 0.09 -6.34
C ASP A 31 26.08 -0.92 -7.21
N ALA A 32 27.40 -1.07 -6.97
CA ALA A 32 28.23 -2.06 -7.64
C ALA A 32 27.86 -3.50 -7.25
N CYS A 33 27.53 -3.75 -5.98
CA CYS A 33 27.03 -5.05 -5.52
C CYS A 33 25.70 -5.41 -6.20
N ILE A 34 24.77 -4.44 -6.31
CA ILE A 34 23.48 -4.66 -6.97
C ILE A 34 23.67 -4.92 -8.48
N ALA A 35 24.52 -4.13 -9.14
CA ALA A 35 24.79 -4.30 -10.56
C ALA A 35 25.46 -5.65 -10.87
N SER A 36 26.41 -6.09 -10.04
CA SER A 36 27.07 -7.39 -10.20
C SER A 36 26.11 -8.55 -9.90
N GLU A 37 25.28 -8.45 -8.86
CA GLU A 37 24.24 -9.45 -8.59
C GLU A 37 23.25 -9.56 -9.76
N LEU A 38 22.78 -8.42 -10.28
CA LEU A 38 21.86 -8.39 -11.41
C LEU A 38 22.49 -9.01 -12.67
N LYS A 39 23.75 -8.71 -12.95
CA LYS A 39 24.50 -9.30 -14.07
C LYS A 39 24.61 -10.81 -13.94
N ASN A 40 24.80 -11.32 -12.72
CA ASN A 40 24.96 -12.75 -12.45
C ASN A 40 23.63 -13.51 -12.45
N ARG A 41 22.58 -12.96 -11.84
CA ARG A 41 21.28 -13.63 -11.65
C ARG A 41 20.31 -13.40 -12.82
N ALA A 42 20.32 -12.22 -13.44
CA ALA A 42 19.41 -11.88 -14.53
C ALA A 42 20.11 -11.04 -15.62
N PRO A 43 21.05 -11.64 -16.37
CA PRO A 43 21.84 -10.94 -17.39
C PRO A 43 20.97 -10.30 -18.48
N THR A 44 19.82 -10.90 -18.82
CA THR A 44 18.88 -10.33 -19.80
C THR A 44 18.26 -9.03 -19.28
N MET A 45 17.87 -8.99 -18.01
CA MET A 45 17.32 -7.78 -17.38
C MET A 45 18.38 -6.69 -17.25
N GLU A 46 19.61 -7.09 -16.88
CA GLU A 46 20.77 -6.19 -16.82
C GLU A 46 21.00 -5.49 -18.15
N ARG A 47 21.03 -6.23 -19.26
CA ARG A 47 21.24 -5.67 -20.61
C ARG A 47 20.14 -4.69 -21.00
N ILE A 48 18.88 -5.02 -20.72
CA ILE A 48 17.73 -4.16 -21.04
C ILE A 48 17.82 -2.85 -20.24
N LEU A 49 18.06 -2.93 -18.93
CA LEU A 49 18.17 -1.76 -18.09
C LEU A 49 19.40 -0.93 -18.41
N ARG A 50 20.54 -1.57 -18.70
CA ARG A 50 21.75 -0.88 -19.14
C ARG A 50 21.51 -0.15 -20.46
N ALA A 51 20.82 -0.76 -21.43
CA ALA A 51 20.46 -0.10 -22.67
C ALA A 51 19.53 1.11 -22.44
N ALA A 52 18.58 0.99 -21.51
CA ALA A 52 17.69 2.09 -21.15
C ALA A 52 18.41 3.24 -20.45
N VAL A 53 19.33 2.93 -19.53
CA VAL A 53 20.09 3.93 -18.75
C VAL A 53 21.17 4.62 -19.56
N SER A 54 21.82 3.91 -20.50
CA SER A 54 22.98 4.43 -21.23
C SER A 54 22.63 5.54 -22.22
N GLY A 55 21.34 5.79 -22.49
CA GLY A 55 20.89 6.80 -23.46
C GLY A 55 21.44 6.59 -24.87
N LYS A 56 21.09 7.48 -25.81
CA LYS A 56 21.71 7.53 -27.16
C LYS A 56 23.10 8.15 -27.08
N VAL A 57 24.03 7.56 -26.31
CA VAL A 57 25.41 8.03 -26.31
C VAL A 57 26.08 7.51 -27.57
N LYS A 58 26.49 8.43 -28.45
CA LYS A 58 27.33 8.11 -29.61
C LYS A 58 28.59 7.42 -29.09
N HIS A 59 28.87 6.22 -29.60
CA HIS A 59 30.11 5.48 -29.39
C HIS A 59 31.29 6.31 -29.92
N THR A 60 31.77 7.28 -29.15
CA THR A 60 33.14 7.79 -29.32
C THR A 60 34.03 6.85 -28.53
N VAL A 61 34.80 6.10 -29.31
CA VAL A 61 35.62 4.97 -28.94
C VAL A 61 36.72 5.41 -27.97
N GLU A 62 36.72 4.78 -26.80
CA GLU A 62 37.88 4.31 -26.01
C GLU A 62 38.31 4.94 -24.67
N GLU A 63 38.20 6.23 -24.35
CA GLU A 63 38.95 6.70 -23.14
C GLU A 63 38.15 7.31 -21.97
N GLU A 64 36.84 7.50 -22.08
CA GLU A 64 36.02 8.08 -20.98
C GLU A 64 35.25 7.02 -20.16
N TYR A 65 35.85 5.83 -20.01
CA TYR A 65 35.17 4.61 -19.56
C TYR A 65 34.84 4.57 -18.05
N ASN A 66 35.48 5.38 -17.20
CA ASN A 66 35.39 5.18 -15.75
C ASN A 66 34.33 6.02 -15.03
N GLU A 67 34.00 7.23 -15.50
CA GLU A 67 33.07 8.11 -14.76
C GLU A 67 31.62 8.00 -15.24
N LYS A 68 31.42 7.85 -16.55
CA LYS A 68 30.09 7.58 -17.13
C LYS A 68 29.53 6.24 -16.66
N ASP A 69 30.39 5.23 -16.55
CA ASP A 69 29.95 3.91 -16.10
C ASP A 69 29.54 3.92 -14.62
N LYS A 70 30.19 4.74 -13.77
CA LYS A 70 29.74 4.97 -12.37
C LYS A 70 28.35 5.61 -12.30
N LYS A 71 28.07 6.61 -13.15
CA LYS A 71 26.74 7.25 -13.22
C LYS A 71 25.68 6.25 -13.67
N ASN A 72 25.99 5.45 -14.68
CA ASN A 72 25.10 4.41 -15.19
C ASN A 72 24.83 3.32 -14.14
N VAL A 73 25.84 2.91 -13.37
CA VAL A 73 25.67 1.92 -12.29
C VAL A 73 24.67 2.39 -11.22
N ARG A 74 24.67 3.67 -10.85
CA ARG A 74 23.69 4.21 -9.89
C ARG A 74 22.27 4.19 -10.44
N ALA A 75 22.07 4.67 -11.67
CA ALA A 75 20.77 4.66 -12.31
C ALA A 75 20.25 3.22 -12.55
N LEU A 76 21.15 2.30 -12.92
CA LEU A 76 20.88 0.87 -13.06
C LEU A 76 20.43 0.25 -11.73
N SER A 77 21.18 0.50 -10.65
CA SER A 77 20.89 0.03 -9.29
C SER A 77 19.51 0.51 -8.81
N MET A 78 19.21 1.80 -9.00
CA MET A 78 17.93 2.39 -8.64
C MET A 78 16.76 1.76 -9.42
N ALA A 79 16.88 1.71 -10.76
CA ALA A 79 15.84 1.12 -11.61
C ALA A 79 15.58 -0.35 -11.26
N THR A 80 16.66 -1.09 -10.97
CA THR A 80 16.59 -2.49 -10.54
C THR A 80 15.83 -2.64 -9.23
N SER A 81 16.14 -1.83 -8.22
CA SER A 81 15.43 -1.89 -6.94
C SER A 81 13.95 -1.58 -7.08
N ILE A 82 13.57 -0.58 -7.88
CA ILE A 82 12.17 -0.22 -8.09
C ILE A 82 11.41 -1.39 -8.75
N LEU A 83 11.94 -1.91 -9.86
CA LEU A 83 11.29 -2.98 -10.60
C LEU A 83 11.18 -4.28 -9.81
N LEU A 84 12.24 -4.67 -9.09
CA LEU A 84 12.24 -5.86 -8.25
C LEU A 84 11.29 -5.71 -7.06
N ARG A 85 11.22 -4.53 -6.44
CA ARG A 85 10.28 -4.24 -5.35
C ARG A 85 8.82 -4.30 -5.82
N CYS A 86 8.51 -3.78 -7.01
CA CYS A 86 7.16 -3.87 -7.59
C CYS A 86 6.71 -5.32 -7.80
N ARG A 87 7.64 -6.25 -8.01
CA ARG A 87 7.36 -7.69 -8.18
C ARG A 87 7.35 -8.44 -6.84
N ASN A 88 8.26 -8.09 -5.93
CA ASN A 88 8.38 -8.69 -4.62
C ASN A 88 8.73 -7.60 -3.57
N PRO A 89 7.76 -7.21 -2.72
CA PRO A 89 7.97 -6.20 -1.68
C PRO A 89 9.11 -6.51 -0.70
N ALA A 90 9.51 -7.78 -0.55
CA ALA A 90 10.64 -8.17 0.28
C ALA A 90 12.00 -7.68 -0.27
N LEU A 91 12.09 -7.36 -1.56
CA LEU A 91 13.31 -6.85 -2.22
C LEU A 91 13.45 -5.33 -2.06
N SER A 92 13.41 -4.84 -0.83
CA SER A 92 13.29 -3.41 -0.49
C SER A 92 14.52 -2.80 0.19
N ALA A 93 15.63 -3.54 0.34
CA ALA A 93 16.80 -3.07 1.10
C ALA A 93 17.38 -1.74 0.58
N LEU A 94 17.49 -1.53 -0.74
CA LEU A 94 17.96 -0.25 -1.29
C LEU A 94 16.96 0.89 -1.01
N SER A 95 15.66 0.61 -1.03
CA SER A 95 14.64 1.60 -0.66
C SER A 95 14.81 2.04 0.80
N TYR A 96 15.03 1.11 1.73
CA TYR A 96 15.30 1.44 3.13
C TYR A 96 16.58 2.26 3.30
N ARG A 97 17.64 1.92 2.56
CA ARG A 97 18.90 2.69 2.56
C ARG A 97 18.66 4.14 2.11
N LEU A 98 17.89 4.33 1.04
CA LEU A 98 17.54 5.68 0.56
C LEU A 98 16.71 6.45 1.59
N SER A 99 15.72 5.80 2.22
CA SER A 99 14.94 6.41 3.29
C SER A 99 15.81 6.83 4.47
N LEU A 100 16.76 5.99 4.90
CA LEU A 100 17.72 6.32 5.96
C LEU A 100 18.65 7.46 5.58
N LEU A 101 19.17 7.47 4.35
CA LEU A 101 20.02 8.55 3.84
C LEU A 101 19.26 9.88 3.78
N LEU A 102 17.99 9.86 3.38
CA LEU A 102 17.15 11.06 3.37
C LEU A 102 16.85 11.54 4.80
N TRP A 103 16.52 10.61 5.70
CA TRP A 103 16.26 10.91 7.11
C TRP A 103 17.47 11.55 7.78
N HIS A 104 18.64 10.92 7.68
CA HIS A 104 19.86 11.39 8.34
C HIS A 104 20.63 12.46 7.56
N GLY A 105 20.39 12.58 6.25
CA GLY A 105 20.99 13.60 5.38
C GLY A 105 20.47 15.02 5.62
N GLY A 106 19.61 15.22 6.62
CA GLY A 106 19.08 16.54 6.98
C GLY A 106 17.87 16.99 6.17
N ALA A 107 17.24 16.09 5.39
CA ALA A 107 15.94 16.41 4.78
C ALA A 107 14.83 16.65 5.83
N GLU A 108 15.10 16.28 7.09
CA GLU A 108 14.20 16.47 8.24
C GLU A 108 13.95 17.94 8.62
N LYS A 109 14.75 18.91 8.13
CA LYS A 109 14.66 20.32 8.59
C LYS A 109 14.35 21.40 7.56
N GLN A 110 14.16 21.07 6.28
CA GLN A 110 13.61 22.03 5.33
C GLN A 110 12.09 21.86 5.22
N SER A 111 11.41 22.48 6.19
CA SER A 111 10.04 23.01 6.06
C SER A 111 8.97 22.06 5.53
N ILE A 112 8.54 21.10 6.37
CA ILE A 112 7.10 20.82 6.49
C ILE A 112 6.59 21.67 7.66
N ASN A 113 6.56 23.00 7.47
CA ASN A 113 5.69 23.83 8.30
C ASN A 113 4.27 23.47 7.87
N LYS A 114 3.55 22.74 8.72
CA LYS A 114 2.16 22.31 8.53
C LYS A 114 1.14 23.45 8.68
N GLU A 115 1.58 24.69 8.75
CA GLU A 115 0.73 25.85 8.94
C GLU A 115 0.84 26.72 7.68
N GLU A 116 -0.31 27.01 7.08
CA GLU A 116 -0.50 27.75 5.81
C GLU A 116 -0.35 26.96 4.49
N LEU A 117 -1.12 25.88 4.35
CA LEU A 117 -1.67 25.52 3.03
C LEU A 117 -3.18 25.69 3.09
N VAL A 118 -3.63 26.93 2.89
CA VAL A 118 -5.01 27.20 2.48
C VAL A 118 -5.15 26.64 1.05
N PRO A 119 -6.03 25.66 0.81
CA PRO A 119 -6.25 25.16 -0.54
C PRO A 119 -7.07 26.21 -1.29
N THR A 120 -6.42 27.03 -2.12
CA THR A 120 -7.14 27.79 -3.15
C THR A 120 -7.50 26.82 -4.27
N SER A 121 -8.65 26.16 -4.13
CA SER A 121 -9.20 25.31 -5.18
C SER A 121 -9.70 26.18 -6.34
N LEU A 122 -8.98 26.19 -7.45
CA LEU A 122 -9.54 26.45 -8.78
C LEU A 122 -9.54 25.12 -9.54
N VAL A 123 -10.51 24.27 -9.22
CA VAL A 123 -10.76 23.03 -9.94
C VAL A 123 -11.78 23.32 -11.04
N GLY A 124 -11.32 23.31 -12.29
CA GLY A 124 -12.20 23.07 -13.44
C GLY A 124 -12.63 21.61 -13.47
N PRO A 125 -13.86 21.29 -13.92
CA PRO A 125 -14.38 19.92 -13.86
C PRO A 125 -13.62 18.99 -14.81
N PRO A 126 -13.30 17.74 -14.38
CA PRO A 126 -12.69 16.75 -15.26
C PRO A 126 -13.73 16.14 -16.22
N ILE A 127 -13.32 15.97 -17.48
CA ILE A 127 -14.05 15.21 -18.49
C ILE A 127 -13.84 13.72 -18.19
N ILE A 128 -14.93 13.01 -17.87
CA ILE A 128 -14.94 11.56 -17.59
C ILE A 128 -15.44 10.84 -18.84
N THR A 129 -14.62 9.95 -19.41
CA THR A 129 -15.07 8.92 -20.35
C THR A 129 -15.45 7.66 -19.58
N THR A 130 -16.74 7.35 -19.53
CA THR A 130 -17.29 6.13 -18.91
C THR A 130 -17.42 5.02 -19.95
N GLU A 131 -16.79 3.87 -19.73
CA GLU A 131 -17.25 2.58 -20.27
C GLU A 131 -18.04 1.86 -19.17
N SER A 132 -19.28 1.49 -19.51
CA SER A 132 -20.25 0.86 -18.62
C SER A 132 -20.06 -0.65 -18.56
N VAL A 133 -19.96 -1.21 -17.35
CA VAL A 133 -20.22 -2.62 -17.07
C VAL A 133 -21.34 -2.70 -16.05
N SER A 134 -22.36 -3.51 -16.38
CA SER A 134 -23.65 -3.62 -15.73
C SER A 134 -23.61 -4.21 -14.32
N ASP A 135 -24.44 -3.64 -13.45
CA ASP A 135 -24.63 -3.92 -12.03
C ASP A 135 -25.28 -5.28 -11.72
N SER A 136 -24.89 -5.86 -10.58
CA SER A 136 -25.77 -6.69 -9.76
C SER A 136 -25.80 -6.08 -8.35
N GLN A 137 -27.01 -5.73 -7.89
CA GLN A 137 -27.26 -5.00 -6.66
C GLN A 137 -27.23 -5.94 -5.45
N ILE A 138 -26.35 -5.67 -4.47
CA ILE A 138 -26.53 -6.14 -3.10
C ILE A 138 -26.22 -4.97 -2.16
N ALA A 139 -27.26 -4.47 -1.50
CA ALA A 139 -27.17 -3.43 -0.49
C ALA A 139 -26.44 -3.96 0.75
N ASN A 140 -25.35 -3.30 1.15
CA ASN A 140 -24.68 -3.55 2.42
C ASN A 140 -25.22 -2.58 3.49
N PRO A 141 -25.68 -3.09 4.65
CA PRO A 141 -25.87 -2.26 5.83
C PRO A 141 -24.52 -2.05 6.51
N SER A 142 -24.20 -0.79 6.82
CA SER A 142 -23.07 -0.43 7.68
C SER A 142 -23.36 -0.93 9.11
N PHE A 143 -22.48 -1.78 9.64
CA PHE A 143 -22.55 -2.18 11.06
C PHE A 143 -21.25 -1.81 11.76
N GLN A 144 -21.37 -0.85 12.68
CA GLN A 144 -20.41 -0.61 13.74
C GLN A 144 -20.47 -1.80 14.71
N THR A 145 -19.32 -2.37 15.04
CA THR A 145 -19.19 -3.37 16.11
C THR A 145 -19.31 -2.69 17.47
N GLU A 146 -20.51 -2.21 17.83
CA GLU A 146 -20.85 -2.00 19.22
C GLU A 146 -21.20 -3.35 19.84
N SER A 147 -20.53 -3.69 20.95
CA SER A 147 -20.80 -4.91 21.72
C SER A 147 -22.30 -5.06 21.99
N LEU A 148 -22.85 -6.25 21.71
CA LEU A 148 -24.27 -6.61 21.87
C LEU A 148 -24.91 -6.16 23.20
N HIS A 149 -24.12 -5.98 24.27
CA HIS A 149 -24.57 -5.43 25.54
C HIS A 149 -25.26 -4.06 25.44
N LYS A 150 -24.79 -3.19 24.55
CA LYS A 150 -25.26 -1.79 24.49
C LYS A 150 -26.54 -1.63 23.68
N LYS A 151 -26.77 -2.50 22.69
CA LYS A 151 -27.91 -2.37 21.76
C LYS A 151 -29.22 -2.94 22.30
N TYR A 152 -29.16 -3.95 23.18
CA TYR A 152 -30.35 -4.62 23.69
C TYR A 152 -30.57 -4.46 25.20
N GLY A 153 -29.67 -3.79 25.92
CA GLY A 153 -29.85 -3.53 27.36
C GLY A 153 -30.03 -4.81 28.19
N ILE A 154 -29.45 -5.92 27.74
CA ILE A 154 -29.62 -7.21 28.39
C ILE A 154 -28.56 -7.33 29.48
N ASP A 155 -28.97 -7.10 30.73
CA ASP A 155 -28.15 -7.33 31.91
C ASP A 155 -27.99 -8.84 32.12
N GLU A 156 -26.75 -9.31 32.02
CA GLU A 156 -26.37 -10.71 32.17
C GLU A 156 -26.82 -11.28 33.54
N ASN A 157 -26.91 -10.42 34.56
CA ASN A 157 -27.36 -10.81 35.90
C ASN A 157 -28.87 -11.07 35.95
N ILE A 158 -29.68 -10.29 35.23
CA ILE A 158 -31.13 -10.50 35.13
C ILE A 158 -31.45 -11.82 34.42
N LEU A 159 -30.65 -12.19 33.42
CA LEU A 159 -30.77 -13.48 32.72
C LEU A 159 -30.43 -14.66 33.63
N LYS A 160 -29.32 -14.56 34.38
CA LYS A 160 -28.91 -15.58 35.35
C LYS A 160 -29.94 -15.74 36.47
N GLU A 161 -30.52 -14.64 36.95
CA GLU A 161 -31.57 -14.66 37.98
C GLU A 161 -32.87 -15.31 37.47
N LYS A 162 -33.34 -14.94 36.28
CA LYS A 162 -34.52 -15.57 35.65
C LYS A 162 -34.31 -17.07 35.38
N LEU A 163 -33.10 -17.46 34.97
CA LEU A 163 -32.76 -18.87 34.76
C LEU A 163 -32.78 -19.67 36.06
N ASN A 164 -32.22 -19.13 37.14
CA ASN A 164 -32.21 -19.78 38.45
C ASN A 164 -33.62 -19.88 39.06
N LYS A 165 -34.46 -18.86 38.86
CA LYS A 165 -35.87 -18.88 39.29
C LYS A 165 -36.72 -19.88 38.49
N ALA A 166 -36.43 -20.04 37.19
CA ALA A 166 -37.06 -21.07 36.36
C ALA A 166 -36.60 -22.48 36.75
N LYS A 167 -35.34 -22.69 37.13
CA LYS A 167 -34.85 -23.99 37.61
C LYS A 167 -35.56 -24.45 38.88
N GLY A 168 -35.69 -23.59 39.88
CA GLY A 168 -36.37 -23.93 41.14
C GLY A 168 -37.88 -24.20 41.02
N ALA A 169 -38.54 -23.70 39.96
CA ALA A 169 -39.96 -23.92 39.73
C ALA A 169 -40.28 -25.22 38.98
N VAL A 170 -39.27 -25.90 38.40
CA VAL A 170 -39.51 -27.01 37.47
C VAL A 170 -38.75 -28.30 37.82
N GLU A 171 -38.11 -28.35 39.00
CA GLU A 171 -37.43 -29.54 39.53
C GLU A 171 -38.34 -30.77 39.82
N GLY A 172 -39.64 -30.72 39.51
CA GLY A 172 -40.55 -31.85 39.69
C GLY A 172 -41.16 -32.45 38.42
N ARG A 173 -41.02 -31.83 37.23
CA ARG A 173 -41.81 -32.25 36.04
C ARG A 173 -41.15 -32.08 34.67
N ILE A 174 -39.88 -31.70 34.56
CA ILE A 174 -39.20 -31.73 33.26
C ILE A 174 -38.59 -33.11 33.05
N ASN A 175 -39.08 -33.83 32.03
CA ASN A 175 -38.40 -35.00 31.48
C ASN A 175 -37.02 -34.58 30.97
N GLU A 176 -35.96 -35.31 31.35
CA GLU A 176 -34.60 -35.12 30.83
C GLU A 176 -34.57 -35.03 29.30
N ALA A 177 -35.45 -35.77 28.61
CA ALA A 177 -35.61 -35.72 27.16
C ALA A 177 -35.88 -34.32 26.58
N ILE A 178 -36.63 -33.46 27.31
CA ILE A 178 -36.91 -32.08 26.86
C ILE A 178 -35.65 -31.20 27.02
N ILE A 179 -34.86 -31.45 28.07
CA ILE A 179 -33.60 -30.74 28.29
C ILE A 179 -32.62 -31.08 27.17
N ASP A 180 -32.50 -32.37 26.83
CA ASP A 180 -31.61 -32.82 25.76
C ASP A 180 -32.02 -32.22 24.40
N GLU A 181 -33.32 -32.19 24.08
CA GLU A 181 -33.82 -31.58 22.83
C GLU A 181 -33.50 -30.08 22.74
N VAL A 182 -33.64 -29.34 23.84
CA VAL A 182 -33.33 -27.91 23.90
C VAL A 182 -31.82 -27.66 23.77
N MET A 183 -31.00 -28.49 24.42
CA MET A 183 -29.55 -28.37 24.36
C MET A 183 -28.99 -28.70 22.97
N ASP A 184 -29.57 -29.67 22.27
CA ASP A 184 -29.21 -29.97 20.87
C ASP A 184 -29.61 -28.84 19.92
N LYS A 185 -30.80 -28.23 20.10
CA LYS A 185 -31.19 -27.05 19.31
C LYS A 185 -30.26 -25.86 19.54
N LEU A 186 -29.85 -25.60 20.79
CA LEU A 186 -28.88 -24.55 21.12
C LEU A 186 -27.50 -24.83 20.50
N ARG A 187 -27.03 -26.08 20.56
CA ARG A 187 -25.76 -26.49 19.96
C ARG A 187 -25.76 -26.30 18.44
N ASN A 188 -26.86 -26.65 17.77
CA ASN A 188 -27.03 -26.44 16.33
C ASN A 188 -27.08 -24.96 15.95
N LEU A 189 -27.71 -24.11 16.77
CA LEU A 189 -27.70 -22.65 16.60
C LEU A 189 -26.31 -22.02 16.80
N CYS A 190 -25.54 -22.49 17.79
CA CYS A 190 -24.17 -22.01 17.98
C CYS A 190 -23.24 -22.43 16.83
N ASN A 191 -23.39 -23.64 16.31
CA ASN A 191 -22.60 -24.13 15.18
C ASN A 191 -22.93 -23.39 13.87
N SER A 192 -24.19 -23.02 13.65
CA SER A 192 -24.57 -22.21 12.48
C SER A 192 -24.04 -20.78 12.57
N HIS A 193 -23.96 -20.21 13.78
CA HIS A 193 -23.42 -18.87 14.00
C HIS A 193 -21.90 -18.82 13.77
N ALA A 194 -21.15 -19.84 14.22
CA ALA A 194 -19.71 -19.95 13.97
C ALA A 194 -19.40 -20.05 12.46
N SER A 195 -20.19 -20.84 11.73
CA SER A 195 -20.14 -20.93 10.26
C SER A 195 -20.44 -19.58 9.59
N TYR A 196 -21.37 -18.80 10.14
CA TYR A 196 -21.71 -17.49 9.60
C TYR A 196 -20.57 -16.47 9.75
N GLU A 197 -19.89 -16.44 10.90
CA GLU A 197 -18.74 -15.56 11.12
C GLU A 197 -17.55 -15.89 10.20
N GLU A 198 -17.27 -17.18 9.99
CA GLU A 198 -16.23 -17.60 9.04
C GLU A 198 -16.57 -17.20 7.61
N ASN A 199 -17.82 -17.39 7.19
CA ASN A 199 -18.28 -16.95 5.88
C ASN A 199 -18.20 -15.42 5.73
N LEU A 200 -18.52 -14.66 6.78
CA LEU A 200 -18.41 -13.20 6.76
C LEU A 200 -16.96 -12.74 6.60
N LYS A 201 -16.03 -13.32 7.38
CA LYS A 201 -14.58 -13.05 7.28
C LYS A 201 -14.04 -13.40 5.89
N TYR A 202 -14.43 -14.55 5.35
CA TYR A 202 -14.03 -14.98 4.01
C TYR A 202 -14.54 -14.01 2.94
N THR A 203 -15.80 -13.57 3.05
CA THR A 203 -16.39 -12.61 2.11
C THR A 203 -15.70 -11.26 2.19
N GLN A 204 -15.39 -10.78 3.39
CA GLN A 204 -14.65 -9.54 3.60
C GLN A 204 -13.23 -9.60 3.03
N MET A 205 -12.50 -10.68 3.29
CA MET A 205 -11.18 -10.92 2.72
C MET A 205 -11.23 -10.94 1.18
N LYS A 206 -12.28 -11.54 0.59
CA LYS A 206 -12.49 -11.59 -0.85
C LYS A 206 -12.80 -10.21 -1.45
N ILE A 207 -13.53 -9.35 -0.73
CA ILE A 207 -13.81 -7.96 -1.12
C ILE A 207 -12.54 -7.09 -1.06
N GLU A 208 -11.71 -7.27 -0.03
CA GLU A 208 -10.42 -6.59 0.10
C GLU A 208 -9.43 -7.03 -0.99
N LEU A 209 -9.45 -8.31 -1.36
CA LEU A 209 -8.64 -8.86 -2.45
C LEU A 209 -9.13 -8.45 -3.84
N SER A 210 -10.43 -8.22 -4.04
CA SER A 210 -10.99 -7.84 -5.35
C SER A 210 -10.74 -6.38 -5.72
N HIS A 211 -10.45 -5.52 -4.74
CA HIS A 211 -10.09 -4.12 -4.94
C HIS A 211 -8.70 -3.88 -4.36
N ALA A 212 -7.66 -4.23 -5.12
CA ALA A 212 -6.30 -3.88 -4.75
C ALA A 212 -6.25 -2.38 -4.42
N PRO A 213 -5.70 -1.97 -3.27
CA PRO A 213 -5.73 -0.58 -2.85
C PRO A 213 -5.17 0.32 -3.93
N GLY A 214 -6.03 1.17 -4.49
CA GLY A 214 -5.65 2.12 -5.51
C GLY A 214 -4.79 3.22 -4.90
N TYR A 215 -3.72 3.59 -5.60
CA TYR A 215 -2.97 4.81 -5.31
C TYR A 215 -3.31 5.83 -6.38
N GLN A 216 -3.61 7.06 -5.95
CA GLN A 216 -3.62 8.21 -6.84
C GLN A 216 -2.24 8.86 -6.78
N LEU A 217 -1.61 9.01 -7.94
CA LEU A 217 -0.36 9.76 -8.06
C LEU A 217 -0.71 11.23 -8.26
N THR A 218 -0.22 12.08 -7.38
CA THR A 218 -0.23 13.53 -7.57
C THR A 218 1.19 13.99 -7.85
N GLY A 219 1.34 14.90 -8.80
CA GLY A 219 2.63 15.46 -9.18
C GLY A 219 2.54 16.98 -9.14
N ASP A 220 3.59 17.63 -8.67
CA ASP A 220 3.70 19.08 -8.65
C ASP A 220 5.09 19.54 -9.12
N ASN A 221 5.14 20.64 -9.86
CA ASN A 221 6.38 21.28 -10.31
C ASN A 221 6.79 22.31 -9.26
N VAL A 222 8.00 22.16 -8.72
CA VAL A 222 8.59 23.13 -7.81
C VAL A 222 9.75 23.82 -8.52
N ASP A 223 9.48 25.04 -8.99
CA ASP A 223 10.45 25.90 -9.63
C ASP A 223 11.00 26.92 -8.64
N LEU A 224 12.30 26.83 -8.33
CA LEU A 224 12.99 27.78 -7.47
C LEU A 224 13.95 28.63 -8.30
N TYR A 225 13.65 29.93 -8.40
CA TYR A 225 14.55 30.89 -9.02
C TYR A 225 15.39 31.60 -7.96
N VAL A 226 16.70 31.38 -7.99
CA VAL A 226 17.65 32.03 -7.08
C VAL A 226 18.25 33.25 -7.79
N LYS A 227 17.92 34.44 -7.30
CA LYS A 227 18.48 35.71 -7.78
C LYS A 227 19.66 36.13 -6.91
N VAL A 228 20.82 36.31 -7.53
CA VAL A 228 22.04 36.74 -6.83
C VAL A 228 22.00 38.25 -6.65
N LYS A 229 22.36 38.74 -5.45
CA LYS A 229 22.39 40.20 -5.17
C LYS A 229 23.42 40.93 -6.03
N HIS A 230 24.57 40.31 -6.30
CA HIS A 230 25.62 40.86 -7.15
C HIS A 230 26.02 39.80 -8.19
N MET A 231 25.61 39.99 -9.44
CA MET A 231 25.97 39.08 -10.52
C MET A 231 27.46 39.23 -10.86
N SER A 232 28.18 38.12 -10.87
CA SER A 232 29.58 38.03 -11.31
C SER A 232 29.72 36.87 -12.28
N SER A 233 30.83 36.79 -13.02
CA SER A 233 31.08 35.67 -13.95
C SER A 233 30.98 34.29 -13.27
N THR A 234 31.26 34.21 -11.97
CA THR A 234 31.19 32.98 -11.17
C THR A 234 29.92 32.83 -10.34
N ASN A 235 29.07 33.86 -10.26
CA ASN A 235 27.84 33.84 -9.47
C ASN A 235 26.69 34.45 -10.28
N GLN A 236 25.96 33.58 -10.96
CA GLN A 236 24.85 33.91 -11.86
C GLN A 236 23.53 33.49 -11.23
N ASN A 237 22.44 34.11 -11.67
CA ASN A 237 21.11 33.65 -11.28
C ASN A 237 20.93 32.20 -11.76
N SER A 238 20.32 31.36 -10.93
CA SER A 238 20.10 29.96 -11.24
C SER A 238 18.63 29.63 -11.08
N SER A 239 18.09 28.88 -12.05
CA SER A 239 16.77 28.26 -11.93
C SER A 239 16.95 26.79 -11.56
N ILE A 240 16.30 26.35 -10.49
CA ILE A 240 16.30 24.97 -10.03
C ILE A 240 14.90 24.43 -10.24
N HIS A 241 14.79 23.35 -10.99
CA HIS A 241 13.52 22.71 -11.33
C HIS A 241 13.45 21.34 -10.66
N TRP A 242 12.46 21.16 -9.79
CA TRP A 242 12.17 19.88 -9.14
C TRP A 242 10.76 19.44 -9.48
N PHE A 243 10.57 18.12 -9.62
CA PHE A 243 9.24 17.53 -9.73
C PHE A 243 8.99 16.69 -8.49
N ASN A 244 7.98 17.06 -7.72
CA ASN A 244 7.56 16.32 -6.55
C ASN A 244 6.46 15.34 -6.95
N ILE A 245 6.61 14.06 -6.62
CA ILE A 245 5.59 13.04 -6.86
C ILE A 245 5.16 12.50 -5.50
N ASN A 246 3.86 12.54 -5.23
CA ASN A 246 3.27 11.94 -4.05
C ASN A 246 2.28 10.84 -4.46
N ALA A 247 2.28 9.74 -3.72
CA ALA A 247 1.32 8.65 -3.90
C ALA A 247 0.34 8.68 -2.74
N VAL A 248 -0.89 9.11 -3.00
CA VAL A 248 -1.96 9.15 -2.00
C VAL A 248 -2.75 7.86 -2.09
N PHE A 249 -2.87 7.16 -0.97
CA PHE A 249 -3.74 5.99 -0.87
C PHE A 249 -5.20 6.42 -1.02
N ASN A 250 -5.95 5.79 -1.93
CA ASN A 250 -7.39 6.04 -2.07
C ASN A 250 -8.11 5.54 -0.81
N ARG A 251 -8.43 6.46 0.09
CA ARG A 251 -9.20 6.16 1.32
C ARG A 251 -10.71 6.14 1.10
N MET A 252 -11.18 6.63 -0.04
CA MET A 252 -12.60 6.70 -0.39
C MET A 252 -12.92 5.60 -1.39
N ASN A 253 -13.74 4.64 -0.98
CA ASN A 253 -14.36 3.71 -1.92
C ASN A 253 -15.42 4.49 -2.71
N ASN A 254 -15.39 4.43 -4.05
CA ASN A 254 -16.38 5.09 -4.92
C ASN A 254 -17.84 4.78 -4.56
N ASN A 255 -18.08 3.69 -3.83
CA ASN A 255 -19.40 3.29 -3.32
C ASN A 255 -19.99 4.23 -2.24
N GLN A 256 -19.23 5.19 -1.71
CA GLN A 256 -19.76 6.19 -0.76
C GLN A 256 -20.33 7.45 -1.44
N LEU A 257 -20.12 7.61 -2.75
CA LEU A 257 -20.72 8.69 -3.54
C LEU A 257 -22.00 8.17 -4.21
N ASN A 258 -23.02 7.83 -3.41
CA ASN A 258 -24.34 7.54 -3.95
C ASN A 258 -24.94 8.85 -4.50
N ASN A 259 -24.89 9.02 -5.82
CA ASN A 259 -25.52 10.15 -6.55
C ASN A 259 -27.07 10.11 -6.55
N ASN A 260 -27.70 9.35 -5.65
CA ASN A 260 -29.16 9.21 -5.55
C ASN A 260 -29.84 10.37 -4.80
N THR A 261 -29.20 11.54 -4.71
CA THR A 261 -29.94 12.77 -4.41
C THR A 261 -30.59 13.27 -5.70
N ASN A 262 -31.74 12.69 -6.02
CA ASN A 262 -32.75 13.36 -6.84
C ASN A 262 -33.15 14.65 -6.11
N HIS A 263 -32.37 15.71 -6.31
CA HIS A 263 -32.82 17.05 -6.00
C HIS A 263 -33.98 17.34 -6.93
N VAL A 264 -35.20 17.17 -6.39
CA VAL A 264 -36.42 17.74 -6.95
C VAL A 264 -36.15 19.23 -7.08
N ARG A 265 -35.93 19.70 -8.31
CA ARG A 265 -35.97 21.12 -8.64
C ARG A 265 -37.43 21.56 -8.48
N SER A 266 -37.71 22.29 -7.41
CA SER A 266 -38.91 23.12 -7.26
C SER A 266 -38.69 24.46 -7.95
#